data_AF-A0A316E2T6-F1
#
_entry.id   AF-A0A316E2T6-F1
#
_cell.length_a   1.000
_cell.length_b   1.000
_cell.length_c   1.000
_cell.angle_alpha   90.00
_cell.angle_beta   90.00
_cell.angle_gamma   90.00
#
_symmetry.space_group_name_H-M   'P 1'
#
loop_
_entity.id
_entity.type
_entity.pdbx_description
1 polymer ?
#
loop_
_entity_poly.entity_id
_entity_poly.type
_entity_poly.pdbx_seq_one_letter_code
_entity_poly.pdbx_strand_id
1 'polypeptide(L)' 'MNKKRLLAQVFAAILLYVVISLILEKEYSNEIIFREVLEGLVFGLLYGVFIWFREKSKNKKQ' A
#
# COMPACT_ATOMS: atom_id res chain seq x y z
N MET A 1 9.86 0.50 14.45
CA MET A 1 8.59 1.23 14.26
C MET A 1 7.42 0.62 15.05
N ASN A 2 6.50 1.44 15.56
CA ASN A 2 5.29 0.97 16.26
C ASN A 2 4.32 0.29 15.28
N LYS A 3 3.72 -0.86 15.63
CA LYS A 3 2.89 -1.69 14.72
C LYS A 3 1.72 -0.89 14.10
N LYS A 4 1.11 0.00 14.90
CA LYS A 4 0.03 0.90 14.46
C LYS A 4 0.47 1.84 13.33
N ARG A 5 1.72 2.31 13.36
CA ARG A 5 2.27 3.21 12.33
C ARG A 5 2.56 2.48 11.02
N LEU A 6 3.00 1.22 11.08
CA LEU A 6 3.17 0.38 9.89
C LEU A 6 1.83 0.13 9.21
N LEU A 7 0.81 -0.26 9.98
CA LEU A 7 -0.53 -0.48 9.46
C LEU A 7 -1.12 0.79 8.84
N ALA A 8 -0.96 1.95 9.48
CA ALA A 8 -1.41 3.22 8.92
C ALA A 8 -0.72 3.57 7.60
N GLN A 9 0.59 3.31 7.48
CA GLN A 9 1.35 3.56 6.24
C GLN A 9 0.94 2.60 5.12
N VAL A 10 0.73 1.32 5.42
CA VAL A 10 0.26 0.33 4.46
C VAL A 10 -1.15 0.69 3.99
N PHE A 11 -2.06 1.00 4.91
CA PHE A 11 -3.42 1.41 4.58
C PHE A 11 -3.46 2.69 3.73
N ALA A 12 -2.67 3.70 4.09
CA ALA A 12 -2.54 4.92 3.30
C ALA A 12 -1.99 4.64 1.88
N ALA A 13 -1.02 3.74 1.75
CA ALA A 13 -0.47 3.36 0.44
C ALA A 13 -1.51 2.66 -0.45
N ILE A 14 -2.30 1.74 0.11
CA ILE A 14 -3.41 1.07 -0.59
C ILE A 14 -4.43 2.11 -1.05
N LEU A 15 -4.86 2.99 -0.14
CA LEU A 15 -5.91 3.97 -0.41
C LEU A 15 -5.45 4.98 -1.47
N LEU A 16 -4.21 5.47 -1.38
CA LEU A 16 -3.62 6.35 -2.39
C LEU A 16 -3.53 5.67 -3.76
N TYR A 17 -3.08 4.42 -3.81
CA TYR A 17 -3.00 3.65 -5.04
C TYR A 17 -4.38 3.54 -5.71
N VAL A 18 -5.38 3.05 -4.97
CA VAL A 18 -6.73 2.83 -5.51
C VAL A 18 -7.35 4.14 -6.00
N VAL A 19 -7.25 5.21 -5.22
CA VAL A 19 -7.82 6.51 -5.60
C VAL A 19 -7.14 7.06 -6.86
N ILE A 20 -5.80 7.00 -6.93
CA ILE A 20 -5.06 7.50 -8.10
C ILE A 20 -5.37 6.66 -9.34
N SER A 21 -5.40 5.32 -9.21
CA SER A 21 -5.76 4.43 -10.31
C SER A 21 -7.17 4.69 -10.83
N LEU A 22 -8.15 4.83 -9.94
CA LEU A 22 -9.53 5.12 -10.35
C LEU A 22 -9.67 6.47 -11.06
N ILE A 23 -8.94 7.50 -10.61
CA ILE A 23 -8.89 8.80 -11.28
C ILE A 23 -8.26 8.68 -12.68
N LEU A 24 -7.21 7.87 -12.82
CA LEU A 24 -6.51 7.63 -14.09
C LEU A 24 -7.35 6.85 -15.09
N GLU A 25 -8.01 5.77 -14.64
CA GLU A 25 -8.83 4.91 -15.48
C GLU A 25 -10.06 5.67 -16.02
N LYS A 26 -10.59 6.63 -15.24
CA LYS A 26 -11.81 7.43 -15.54
C LYS A 26 -13.08 6.59 -15.75
N GLU A 27 -13.00 5.28 -15.59
CA GLU A 27 -14.10 4.32 -15.65
C GLU A 27 -14.27 3.64 -14.29
N TYR A 28 -15.50 3.70 -13.76
CA TYR A 28 -15.81 3.25 -12.39
C TYR A 28 -16.71 2.02 -12.39
N SER A 29 -16.44 1.06 -13.29
CA SER A 29 -17.16 -0.21 -13.27
C SER A 29 -16.78 -1.02 -12.02
N ASN A 30 -17.70 -1.84 -11.53
CA ASN A 30 -17.44 -2.69 -10.35
C ASN A 30 -16.26 -3.65 -10.58
N GLU A 31 -16.05 -4.09 -11.82
CA GLU A 31 -14.93 -4.96 -12.21
C GLU A 31 -13.59 -4.23 -12.10
N ILE A 32 -13.53 -2.99 -12.59
CA ILE A 32 -12.32 -2.14 -12.49
C ILE A 32 -12.03 -1.85 -11.03
N ILE A 33 -13.02 -1.38 -10.26
CA ILE A 33 -12.82 -1.06 -8.83
C ILE A 33 -12.29 -2.28 -8.08
N PHE A 34 -12.86 -3.46 -8.32
CA PHE A 34 -12.42 -4.69 -7.66
C PHE A 34 -10.99 -5.06 -8.04
N ARG A 35 -10.61 -4.93 -9.32
CA ARG A 35 -9.25 -5.14 -9.80
C ARG A 35 -8.26 -4.17 -9.16
N GLU A 36 -8.54 -2.86 -9.19
CA GLU A 36 -7.67 -1.83 -8.62
C GLU A 36 -7.50 -2.00 -7.10
N VAL A 37 -8.55 -2.42 -6.39
CA VAL A 37 -8.46 -2.73 -4.95
C VAL A 37 -7.57 -3.95 -4.70
N LEU A 38 -7.69 -5.02 -5.50
CA LEU A 38 -6.81 -6.18 -5.38
C LEU A 38 -5.35 -5.82 -5.67
N GLU A 39 -5.09 -5.08 -6.74
CA GLU A 39 -3.75 -4.60 -7.07
C GLU A 39 -3.19 -3.68 -5.97
N GLY A 40 -4.03 -2.77 -5.45
CA GLY A 40 -3.68 -1.89 -4.35
C GLY A 40 -3.33 -2.65 -3.07
N LEU A 41 -4.06 -3.73 -2.75
CA LEU A 41 -3.75 -4.61 -1.61
C LEU A 41 -2.40 -5.30 -1.78
N VAL A 42 -2.11 -5.84 -2.97
CA VAL A 42 -0.81 -6.45 -3.29
C VAL A 42 0.31 -5.42 -3.15
N PHE A 43 0.13 -4.23 -3.72
CA PHE A 43 1.08 -3.12 -3.61
C PHE A 43 1.31 -2.71 -2.16
N GLY A 44 0.25 -2.56 -1.36
CA GLY A 44 0.32 -2.22 0.05
C GLY A 44 1.07 -3.25 0.89
N LEU A 45 0.84 -4.54 0.62
CA LEU A 45 1.57 -5.64 1.27
C LEU A 45 3.07 -5.59 0.94
N LEU A 46 3.42 -5.42 -0.34
CA LEU A 46 4.81 -5.30 -0.78
C LEU A 46 5.49 -4.08 -0.13
N TYR A 47 4.80 -2.94 -0.09
CA TYR A 47 5.29 -1.72 0.56
C TYR A 47 5.48 -1.91 2.09
N GLY A 48 4.54 -2.60 2.73
CA GLY A 48 4.64 -2.95 4.15
C GLY A 48 5.85 -3.82 4.46
N VAL A 49 6.09 -4.86 3.65
CA VAL A 49 7.28 -5.72 3.77
C VAL A 49 8.55 -4.91 3.54
N PHE A 50 8.58 -4.05 2.52
CA PHE A 50 9.72 -3.19 2.23
C PHE A 50 10.08 -2.27 3.41
N ILE A 51 9.09 -1.57 3.98
CA ILE A 51 9.32 -0.71 5.15
C ILE A 51 9.79 -1.51 6.34
N TRP A 52 9.18 -2.66 6.60
CA TRP A 52 9.59 -3.53 7.70
C TRP A 52 11.05 -3.98 7.56
N PHE A 53 11.45 -4.40 6.36
CA PHE A 53 12.82 -4.81 6.08
C PHE A 53 13.81 -3.63 6.19
N ARG A 54 13.45 -2.47 5.64
CA ARG A 54 14.24 -1.24 5.74
C ARG A 54 14.48 -0.83 7.19
N GLU A 55 13.44 -0.84 8.01
CA GLU A 55 13.54 -0.52 9.45
C GLU A 55 14.43 -1.53 10.18
N LYS A 56 14.25 -2.83 9.91
CA LYS A 56 15.08 -3.89 10.50
C LYS A 56 16.56 -3.76 10.10
N SER A 57 16.83 -3.36 8.86
CA SER A 57 18.20 -3.12 8.38
C SER A 57 18.82 -1.86 8.99
N LYS A 58 18.03 -0.80 9.18
CA LYS A 58 18.48 0.45 9.81
C LYS A 58 18.87 0.26 11.27
N ASN A 59 18.12 -0.55 12.02
CA ASN A 59 18.42 -0.90 13.41
C ASN A 59 19.65 -1.80 13.59
N LYS A 60 20.18 -2.42 12.52
CA LYS A 60 21.45 -3.17 12.57
C LYS A 60 22.70 -2.30 12.37
N LYS A 61 22.52 -1.05 11.93
CA LYS A 61 23.62 -0.09 11.69
C LYS A 61 23.80 0.91 12.85
N GLN A 62 22.95 0.85 13.86
CA GLN A 62 23.17 1.45 15.18
C GLN A 62 23.67 0.36 16.13
#